data_AF-A0A6V7WTN4-F1
#
_entry.id   AF-A0A6V7WTN4-F1
#
_cell.length_a   1.000
_cell.length_b   1.000
_cell.length_c   1.000
_cell.angle_alpha   90.00
_cell.angle_beta   90.00
_cell.angle_gamma   90.00
#
_symmetry.space_group_name_H-M   'P 1'
#
loop_
_entity.id
_entity.type
_entity.pdbx_description
1 polymer ?
#
loop_
_entity_poly.entity_id
_entity_poly.type
_entity_poly.pdbx_seq_one_letter_code
_entity_poly.pdbx_strand_id
1 'polypeptide(L)'
;MTERQNRPKVTPKCYDKLLFVCHQRQNIHQIYHLRLFLATQIIAVPVIKTVIFPLLRLHLLLILVKVVVKLFHQHICFLQVPLVHWKVFEHLLKFLNQLQQKTYQIMKDQIDNNRELRSKIKDDVFIKQQLSLLSPGIDNSEKTIFGSRAMLLPDFNEYQRLSPLINALVNEVDTNDLLGCSTALEMLADIASYKQENINYFESIGLLQKIYKLFQTTKEDTDMGITHTACIRFFGYLSTTDSNALEKFPIFTSDVFDAIYHFDSLDPLRRKLAFETFAVVTKTIGAKRFLSSENCPYNIAKAFNCLAVAIARGSATPERKAWYLDNITTIFGNVESAESSNVLKIWFNYLGEHFPKLLFDCLKKLIPEVQIASLNALIALMKHQWAPEYFCLIDGFINFLLDREIHFSTIGYQLKYDLICRFIEIKPSSINSDLMEKLIIYRNMGVYAPPERQLIATKKID
;
A
#
# COMPACT_ATOMS: atom_id res chain seq x y z
N MET A 1 -53.78 42.63 15.36
CA MET A 1 -53.19 42.46 16.71
C MET A 1 -52.21 41.32 16.62
N THR A 2 -50.96 41.59 16.97
CA THR A 2 -49.73 40.88 16.59
C THR A 2 -49.35 39.77 17.56
N GLU A 3 -49.13 38.56 17.04
CA GLU A 3 -48.35 37.50 17.68
C GLU A 3 -46.87 37.63 17.26
N ARG A 4 -45.97 37.81 18.25
CA ARG A 4 -44.52 37.65 18.08
C ARG A 4 -43.92 36.93 19.29
N GLN A 5 -43.33 35.77 18.96
CA GLN A 5 -42.05 35.23 19.43
C GLN A 5 -41.87 34.91 20.93
N ASN A 6 -41.94 33.60 21.24
CA ASN A 6 -41.20 32.99 22.33
C ASN A 6 -40.15 32.02 21.75
N ARG A 7 -38.86 32.39 21.85
CA ARG A 7 -37.73 31.45 21.67
C ARG A 7 -37.38 30.83 23.02
N PRO A 8 -37.04 29.53 23.09
CA PRO A 8 -36.51 28.94 24.30
C PRO A 8 -35.08 29.41 24.58
N LYS A 9 -34.82 29.75 25.84
CA LYS A 9 -33.49 30.05 26.39
C LYS A 9 -32.63 28.78 26.39
N VAL A 10 -31.50 28.81 25.69
CA VAL A 10 -30.47 27.76 25.73
C VAL A 10 -29.57 28.00 26.94
N THR A 11 -29.40 26.97 27.78
CA THR A 11 -28.52 26.98 28.96
C THR A 11 -27.08 26.59 28.58
N PRO A 12 -26.05 27.04 29.35
CA PRO A 12 -24.64 26.97 28.96
C PRO A 12 -23.99 25.58 29.09
N LYS A 13 -24.75 24.48 28.92
CA LYS A 13 -24.21 23.10 28.83
C LYS A 13 -24.14 22.55 27.40
N CYS A 14 -24.58 23.32 26.39
CA CYS A 14 -24.51 22.93 24.98
C CYS A 14 -23.24 23.42 24.25
N TYR A 15 -22.44 24.31 24.86
CA TYR A 15 -21.20 24.80 24.23
C TYR A 15 -20.05 23.78 24.33
N ASP A 16 -19.96 23.00 25.41
CA ASP A 16 -18.86 22.05 25.59
C ASP A 16 -18.95 20.82 24.66
N LYS A 17 -20.17 20.39 24.28
CA LYS A 17 -20.35 19.30 23.30
C LYS A 17 -20.09 19.75 21.86
N LEU A 18 -20.32 21.03 21.53
CA LEU A 18 -20.02 21.58 20.19
C LEU A 18 -18.54 21.94 20.02
N LEU A 19 -17.86 22.37 21.09
CA LEU A 19 -16.40 22.53 21.10
C LEU A 19 -15.68 21.18 20.98
N PHE A 20 -16.19 20.10 21.58
CA PHE A 20 -15.62 18.76 21.42
C PHE A 20 -15.73 18.21 19.98
N VAL A 21 -16.84 18.51 19.28
CA VAL A 21 -17.06 18.08 17.88
C VAL A 21 -16.29 18.97 16.88
N CYS A 22 -16.08 20.26 17.18
CA CYS A 22 -15.22 21.13 16.36
C CYS A 22 -13.73 20.85 16.56
N HIS A 23 -13.28 20.48 17.77
CA HIS A 23 -11.88 20.11 17.99
C HIS A 23 -11.52 18.74 17.37
N GLN A 24 -12.49 17.81 17.25
CA GLN A 24 -12.28 16.56 16.53
C GLN A 24 -12.25 16.71 14.99
N ARG A 25 -12.86 17.76 14.40
CA ARG A 25 -12.78 18.00 12.95
C ARG A 25 -11.47 18.67 12.51
N GLN A 26 -10.79 19.41 13.37
CA GLN A 26 -9.47 19.99 13.04
C GLN A 26 -8.33 18.96 13.10
N ASN A 27 -8.47 17.88 13.87
CA ASN A 27 -7.48 16.79 13.91
C ASN A 27 -7.55 15.83 12.71
N ILE A 28 -8.67 15.77 11.99
CA ILE A 28 -8.81 14.88 10.82
C ILE A 28 -7.95 15.38 9.64
N HIS A 29 -7.80 16.70 9.45
CA HIS A 29 -6.97 17.23 8.36
C HIS A 29 -5.46 17.04 8.60
N GLN A 30 -5.00 16.94 9.85
CA GLN A 30 -3.60 16.64 10.17
C GLN A 30 -3.28 15.13 10.06
N ILE A 31 -4.27 14.25 10.28
CA ILE A 31 -4.11 12.80 10.13
C ILE A 31 -4.00 12.38 8.65
N TYR A 32 -4.63 13.10 7.72
CA TYR A 32 -4.48 12.83 6.27
C TYR A 32 -3.09 13.20 5.73
N HIS A 33 -2.44 14.24 6.25
CA HIS A 33 -1.05 14.57 5.87
C HIS A 33 -0.01 13.63 6.49
N LEU A 34 -0.27 13.10 7.70
CA LEU A 34 0.62 12.12 8.33
C LEU A 34 0.55 10.74 7.66
N ARG A 35 -0.63 10.32 7.17
CA ARG A 35 -0.78 9.04 6.45
C ARG A 35 -0.22 9.07 5.02
N LEU A 36 -0.21 10.22 4.35
CA LEU A 36 0.44 10.36 3.04
C LEU A 36 1.98 10.37 3.16
N PHE A 37 2.52 10.70 4.34
CA PHE A 37 3.96 10.65 4.65
C PHE A 37 4.43 9.24 5.07
N LEU A 38 3.53 8.44 5.64
CA LEU A 38 3.80 7.07 6.11
C LEU A 38 3.73 5.99 5.01
N ALA A 39 3.20 6.29 3.83
CA ALA A 39 3.09 5.33 2.73
C ALA A 39 4.41 5.05 1.97
N THR A 40 5.57 5.52 2.46
CA THR A 40 6.80 5.63 1.65
C THR A 40 7.99 4.74 2.05
N GLN A 41 7.86 3.80 2.99
CA GLN A 41 9.03 3.05 3.47
C GLN A 41 8.70 1.57 3.71
N ILE A 42 9.15 0.66 2.81
CA ILE A 42 9.48 -0.79 3.01
C ILE A 42 10.59 -1.16 1.98
N ILE A 43 11.53 -2.05 2.31
CA ILE A 43 12.93 -2.11 1.82
C ILE A 43 13.18 -2.73 0.41
N ALA A 44 14.33 -2.34 -0.17
CA ALA A 44 15.15 -2.87 -1.28
C ALA A 44 14.71 -2.67 -2.75
N VAL A 45 13.42 -2.59 -3.09
CA VAL A 45 12.98 -2.23 -4.46
C VAL A 45 12.56 -0.75 -4.62
N PRO A 46 12.05 -0.04 -3.60
CA PRO A 46 11.57 1.32 -3.81
C PRO A 46 12.64 2.41 -3.70
N VAL A 47 13.84 2.19 -3.14
CA VAL A 47 14.92 3.20 -3.26
C VAL A 47 15.23 3.49 -4.75
N ILE A 48 15.12 2.47 -5.59
CA ILE A 48 15.22 2.62 -7.04
C ILE A 48 13.98 3.36 -7.59
N LYS A 49 12.75 2.96 -7.24
CA LYS A 49 11.50 3.50 -7.82
C LYS A 49 11.01 4.86 -7.29
N THR A 50 11.27 5.23 -6.04
CA THR A 50 10.75 6.44 -5.40
C THR A 50 11.83 7.50 -5.15
N VAL A 51 13.11 7.15 -5.23
CA VAL A 51 14.23 8.10 -5.06
C VAL A 51 15.05 8.21 -6.34
N ILE A 52 15.55 7.08 -6.88
CA ILE A 52 16.37 7.08 -8.10
C ILE A 52 15.55 7.43 -9.34
N PHE A 53 14.32 6.92 -9.49
CA PHE A 53 13.48 7.22 -10.66
C PHE A 53 13.07 8.70 -10.76
N PRO A 54 12.61 9.39 -9.69
CA PRO A 54 12.38 10.83 -9.72
C PRO A 54 13.67 11.65 -9.93
N LEU A 55 14.82 11.18 -9.43
CA LEU A 55 16.13 11.77 -9.70
C LEU A 55 16.52 11.61 -11.17
N LEU A 56 16.34 10.43 -11.75
CA LEU A 56 16.56 10.16 -13.17
C LEU A 56 15.59 11.01 -14.01
N ARG A 57 14.34 11.18 -13.55
CA ARG A 57 13.31 12.01 -14.20
C ARG A 57 13.66 13.49 -14.14
N LEU A 58 14.08 14.02 -13.00
CA LEU A 58 14.50 15.42 -12.84
C LEU A 58 15.80 15.68 -13.62
N HIS A 59 16.73 14.72 -13.62
CA HIS A 59 17.98 14.80 -14.37
C HIS A 59 17.73 14.73 -15.88
N LEU A 60 16.87 13.81 -16.34
CA LEU A 60 16.42 13.74 -17.73
C LEU A 60 15.65 14.98 -18.13
N LEU A 61 14.78 15.53 -17.27
CA LEU A 61 14.04 16.78 -17.54
C LEU A 61 14.99 17.97 -17.63
N LEU A 62 16.02 18.04 -16.79
CA LEU A 62 17.06 19.06 -16.85
C LEU A 62 17.97 18.89 -18.08
N ILE A 63 18.27 17.66 -18.49
CA ILE A 63 18.95 17.38 -19.76
C ILE A 63 18.06 17.81 -20.92
N LEU A 64 16.76 17.49 -20.90
CA LEU A 64 15.79 17.88 -21.93
C LEU A 64 15.64 19.39 -22.00
N VAL A 65 15.54 20.08 -20.86
CA VAL A 65 15.53 21.55 -20.79
C VAL A 65 16.84 22.12 -21.32
N LYS A 66 18.01 21.56 -20.97
CA LYS A 66 19.31 22.00 -21.52
C LYS A 66 19.41 21.76 -23.03
N VAL A 67 18.89 20.65 -23.53
CA VAL A 67 18.87 20.31 -24.97
C VAL A 67 17.91 21.21 -25.71
N VAL A 68 16.70 21.42 -25.20
CA VAL A 68 15.71 22.36 -25.75
C VAL A 68 16.26 23.78 -25.74
N VAL A 69 16.96 24.20 -24.69
CA VAL A 69 17.64 25.50 -24.62
C VAL A 69 18.77 25.60 -25.64
N LYS A 70 19.57 24.55 -25.83
CA LYS A 70 20.65 24.53 -26.82
C LYS A 70 20.10 24.58 -28.25
N LEU A 71 18.99 23.89 -28.51
CA LEU A 71 18.24 23.93 -29.77
C LEU A 71 17.56 25.29 -29.99
N PHE A 72 16.96 25.87 -28.95
CA PHE A 72 16.41 27.23 -28.98
C PHE A 72 17.51 28.28 -29.23
N HIS A 73 18.70 28.11 -28.64
CA HIS A 73 19.84 28.99 -28.86
C HIS A 73 20.38 28.89 -30.30
N GLN A 74 20.35 27.69 -30.90
CA GLN A 74 20.71 27.48 -32.31
C GLN A 74 19.67 28.05 -33.28
N HIS A 75 18.39 28.10 -32.92
CA HIS A 75 17.31 28.62 -33.79
C HIS A 75 16.97 30.11 -33.59
N ILE A 76 17.24 30.69 -32.40
CA ILE A 76 16.91 32.10 -32.08
C ILE A 76 17.97 33.11 -32.59
N CYS A 77 19.11 32.66 -33.11
CA CYS A 77 20.02 33.55 -33.85
C CYS A 77 19.35 34.26 -35.05
N PHE A 78 18.12 33.89 -35.43
CA PHE A 78 17.34 34.51 -36.50
C PHE A 78 16.20 35.44 -36.07
N LEU A 79 15.83 35.50 -34.79
CA LEU A 79 14.70 36.32 -34.32
C LEU A 79 15.16 37.22 -33.18
N GLN A 80 15.11 38.55 -33.40
CA GLN A 80 15.42 39.60 -32.42
C GLN A 80 14.42 39.59 -31.24
N VAL A 81 14.55 38.61 -30.34
CA VAL A 81 13.78 38.56 -29.10
C VAL A 81 14.41 39.53 -28.08
N PRO A 82 13.63 40.41 -27.42
CA PRO A 82 14.17 41.41 -26.51
C PRO A 82 14.89 40.79 -25.29
N LEU A 83 16.07 41.36 -24.97
CA LEU A 83 16.99 40.99 -23.87
C LEU A 83 16.34 40.78 -22.48
N VAL A 84 15.13 41.31 -22.27
CA VAL A 84 14.39 41.22 -21.00
C VAL A 84 13.94 39.78 -20.70
N HIS A 85 13.55 39.01 -21.72
CA HIS A 85 13.14 37.61 -21.51
C HIS A 85 14.31 36.69 -21.16
N TRP A 86 15.52 37.03 -21.61
CA TRP A 86 16.73 36.26 -21.30
C TRP A 86 17.12 36.34 -19.83
N LYS A 87 16.99 37.52 -19.20
CA LYS A 87 17.28 37.68 -17.75
C LYS A 87 16.32 36.88 -16.87
N VAL A 88 15.02 36.85 -17.21
CA VAL A 88 14.02 36.03 -16.51
C VAL A 88 14.38 34.55 -16.66
N PHE A 89 14.86 34.15 -17.83
CA PHE A 89 15.27 32.78 -18.11
C PHE A 89 16.52 32.35 -17.30
N GLU A 90 17.55 33.20 -17.23
CA GLU A 90 18.73 32.94 -16.39
C GLU A 90 18.38 32.81 -14.90
N HIS A 91 17.44 33.63 -14.42
CA HIS A 91 16.94 33.55 -13.05
C HIS A 91 16.21 32.24 -12.78
N LEU A 92 15.35 31.78 -13.70
CA LEU A 92 14.68 30.48 -13.63
C LEU A 92 15.68 29.32 -13.63
N LEU A 93 16.70 29.36 -14.49
CA LEU A 93 17.73 28.33 -14.55
C LEU A 93 18.54 28.25 -13.24
N LYS A 94 18.92 29.42 -12.68
CA LYS A 94 19.59 29.50 -11.38
C LYS A 94 18.71 28.96 -10.25
N PHE A 95 17.43 29.31 -10.24
CA PHE A 95 16.46 28.83 -9.24
C PHE A 95 16.26 27.31 -9.31
N LEU A 96 16.14 26.75 -10.52
CA LEU A 96 16.01 25.29 -10.71
C LEU A 96 17.27 24.53 -10.26
N ASN A 97 18.46 25.06 -10.56
CA ASN A 97 19.71 24.48 -10.07
C ASN A 97 19.81 24.54 -8.54
N GLN A 98 19.37 25.65 -7.91
CA GLN A 98 19.34 25.77 -6.45
C GLN A 98 18.35 24.79 -5.80
N LEU A 99 17.18 24.59 -6.41
CA LEU A 99 16.21 23.59 -5.97
C LEU A 99 16.81 22.19 -6.07
N GLN A 100 17.41 21.84 -7.21
CA GLN A 100 18.05 20.53 -7.39
C GLN A 100 19.13 20.28 -6.34
N GLN A 101 19.99 21.27 -6.04
CA GLN A 101 21.01 21.15 -5.01
C GLN A 101 20.40 20.99 -3.61
N LYS A 102 19.36 21.75 -3.25
CA LYS A 102 18.66 21.60 -1.98
C LYS A 102 18.01 20.23 -1.84
N THR A 103 17.33 19.73 -2.89
CA THR A 103 16.69 18.42 -2.85
C THR A 103 17.73 17.31 -2.75
N TYR A 104 18.84 17.41 -3.48
CA TYR A 104 19.96 16.48 -3.37
C TYR A 104 20.55 16.49 -1.95
N GLN A 105 20.73 17.66 -1.35
CA GLN A 105 21.27 17.78 0.01
C GLN A 105 20.32 17.17 1.05
N ILE A 106 19.01 17.47 1.00
CA ILE A 106 18.01 16.87 1.91
C ILE A 106 18.00 15.33 1.79
N MET A 107 18.09 14.80 0.57
CA MET A 107 18.11 13.35 0.35
C MET A 107 19.42 12.73 0.82
N LYS A 108 20.55 13.39 0.59
CA LYS A 108 21.84 12.98 1.11
C LYS A 108 21.81 12.96 2.64
N ASP A 109 21.28 13.99 3.28
CA ASP A 109 21.14 14.07 4.73
C ASP A 109 20.20 12.98 5.26
N GLN A 110 19.13 12.61 4.55
CA GLN A 110 18.27 11.48 4.92
C GLN A 110 18.96 10.12 4.76
N ILE A 111 19.74 9.93 3.69
CA ILE A 111 20.51 8.71 3.46
C ILE A 111 21.62 8.59 4.51
N ASP A 112 22.33 9.68 4.78
CA ASP A 112 23.39 9.74 5.79
C ASP A 112 22.79 9.59 7.20
N ASN A 113 21.63 10.17 7.51
CA ASN A 113 20.90 9.91 8.77
C ASN A 113 20.45 8.46 8.89
N ASN A 114 19.96 7.82 7.82
CA ASN A 114 19.59 6.41 7.83
C ASN A 114 20.82 5.51 7.95
N ARG A 115 21.96 5.91 7.37
CA ARG A 115 23.24 5.22 7.49
C ARG A 115 23.82 5.37 8.89
N GLU A 116 23.71 6.56 9.48
CA GLU A 116 24.09 6.88 10.84
C GLU A 116 23.20 6.17 11.85
N LEU A 117 21.88 6.13 11.62
CA LEU A 117 20.94 5.30 12.40
C LEU A 117 21.32 3.84 12.30
N ARG A 118 21.58 3.31 11.10
CA ARG A 118 22.06 1.92 10.90
C ARG A 118 23.41 1.65 11.56
N SER A 119 24.31 2.64 11.65
CA SER A 119 25.56 2.51 12.41
C SER A 119 25.35 2.65 13.92
N LYS A 120 24.37 3.45 14.38
CA LYS A 120 23.97 3.56 15.79
C LYS A 120 23.20 2.35 16.27
N ILE A 121 22.45 1.68 15.40
CA ILE A 121 21.85 0.37 15.66
C ILE A 121 22.94 -0.69 15.88
N LYS A 122 24.13 -0.49 15.29
CA LYS A 122 25.33 -1.26 15.61
C LYS A 122 26.06 -0.78 16.87
N ASP A 123 25.50 0.17 17.62
CA ASP A 123 26.04 0.66 18.88
C ASP A 123 25.20 0.12 20.06
N ASP A 124 25.85 -0.51 21.03
CA ASP A 124 25.17 -1.08 22.20
C ASP A 124 24.47 -0.02 23.05
N VAL A 125 24.86 1.25 22.91
CA VAL A 125 24.20 2.39 23.52
C VAL A 125 22.76 2.55 23.02
N PHE A 126 22.50 2.36 21.73
CA PHE A 126 21.15 2.46 21.18
C PHE A 126 20.25 1.34 21.70
N ILE A 127 20.75 0.10 21.74
CA ILE A 127 20.00 -1.04 22.28
C ILE A 127 19.70 -0.82 23.77
N LYS A 128 20.68 -0.35 24.55
CA LYS A 128 20.48 0.02 25.96
C LYS A 128 19.45 1.14 26.13
N GLN A 129 19.45 2.15 25.26
CA GLN A 129 18.45 3.21 25.26
C GLN A 129 17.04 2.65 24.96
N GLN A 130 16.89 1.79 23.94
CA GLN A 130 15.59 1.17 23.65
C GLN A 130 15.11 0.27 24.80
N LEU A 131 16.00 -0.49 25.44
CA LEU A 131 15.69 -1.29 26.62
C LEU A 131 15.26 -0.43 27.82
N SER A 132 15.88 0.74 28.01
CA SER A 132 15.48 1.67 29.08
C SER A 132 14.07 2.22 28.87
N LEU A 133 13.63 2.36 27.62
CA LEU A 133 12.27 2.78 27.28
C LEU A 133 11.23 1.66 27.46
N LEU A 134 11.68 0.40 27.52
CA LEU A 134 10.84 -0.79 27.73
C LEU A 134 10.83 -1.27 29.20
N SER A 135 11.45 -0.52 30.13
CA SER A 135 11.47 -0.91 31.53
C SER A 135 10.08 -0.73 32.17
N PRO A 136 9.58 -1.73 32.94
CA PRO A 136 8.22 -1.70 33.49
C PRO A 136 8.06 -0.56 34.50
N GLY A 137 6.95 0.18 34.41
CA GLY A 137 6.57 1.19 35.39
C GLY A 137 6.69 2.66 34.97
N ILE A 138 6.98 2.98 33.71
CA ILE A 138 6.90 4.36 33.21
C ILE A 138 5.46 4.63 32.71
N ASP A 139 4.64 5.21 33.58
CA ASP A 139 3.41 5.92 33.21
C ASP A 139 3.76 7.10 32.30
N ASN A 140 3.92 6.89 30.99
CA ASN A 140 4.07 8.01 30.06
C ASN A 140 3.36 7.74 28.73
N SER A 141 2.69 8.79 28.27
CA SER A 141 2.12 9.04 26.94
C SER A 141 3.10 8.85 25.75
N GLU A 142 4.32 8.38 26.02
CA GLU A 142 5.43 8.18 25.08
C GLU A 142 5.50 6.77 24.48
N LYS A 143 4.71 5.78 24.95
CA LYS A 143 4.61 4.45 24.29
C LYS A 143 4.16 4.55 22.82
N THR A 144 3.54 5.68 22.43
CA THR A 144 3.14 6.04 21.05
C THR A 144 4.33 6.18 20.06
N ILE A 145 5.58 6.23 20.54
CA ILE A 145 6.78 6.50 19.72
C ILE A 145 7.32 5.24 19.01
N PHE A 146 6.84 4.04 19.34
CA PHE A 146 7.36 2.79 18.75
C PHE A 146 6.76 2.40 17.40
N GLY A 147 5.53 2.82 17.07
CA GLY A 147 4.83 2.44 15.84
C GLY A 147 5.51 2.88 14.53
N SER A 148 6.47 3.79 14.59
CA SER A 148 7.25 4.27 13.44
C SER A 148 8.71 3.81 13.41
N ARG A 149 9.18 3.04 14.42
CA ARG A 149 10.60 2.64 14.57
C ARG A 149 10.88 1.14 14.40
N ALA A 150 9.88 0.27 14.34
CA ALA A 150 10.08 -1.16 14.04
C ALA A 150 10.79 -1.41 12.69
N MET A 151 10.68 -0.46 11.73
CA MET A 151 11.39 -0.45 10.44
C MET A 151 12.91 -0.32 10.51
N LEU A 152 13.49 -0.12 11.69
CA LEU A 152 14.91 0.13 11.89
C LEU A 152 15.64 -1.02 12.58
N LEU A 153 15.01 -2.17 12.78
CA LEU A 153 15.75 -3.32 13.30
C LEU A 153 16.74 -3.82 12.24
N PRO A 154 18.02 -4.03 12.60
CA PRO A 154 19.08 -4.37 11.65
C PRO A 154 18.80 -5.74 11.02
N ASP A 155 19.57 -6.07 9.98
CA ASP A 155 19.58 -7.42 9.41
C ASP A 155 19.77 -8.43 10.55
N PHE A 156 18.75 -9.24 10.83
CA PHE A 156 18.61 -10.08 12.03
C PHE A 156 19.67 -11.20 12.18
N ASN A 157 20.76 -11.15 11.43
CA ASN A 157 21.88 -12.08 11.55
C ASN A 157 22.58 -11.96 12.93
N GLU A 158 22.27 -10.94 13.74
CA GLU A 158 22.78 -10.73 15.11
C GLU A 158 21.74 -11.09 16.21
N TYR A 159 21.07 -12.25 16.11
CA TYR A 159 20.07 -12.73 17.09
C TYR A 159 20.50 -12.58 18.55
N GLN A 160 21.75 -12.93 18.85
CA GLN A 160 22.30 -12.84 20.21
C GLN A 160 22.29 -11.42 20.75
N ARG A 161 22.44 -10.43 19.87
CA ARG A 161 22.48 -9.01 20.23
C ARG A 161 21.10 -8.42 20.44
N LEU A 162 20.12 -8.84 19.64
CA LEU A 162 18.73 -8.37 19.74
C LEU A 162 17.90 -9.18 20.76
N SER A 163 18.42 -10.32 21.23
CA SER A 163 17.79 -11.16 22.25
C SER A 163 17.25 -10.38 23.46
N PRO A 164 17.99 -9.42 24.07
CA PRO A 164 17.44 -8.63 25.18
C PRO A 164 16.21 -7.81 24.80
N LEU A 165 16.20 -7.22 23.61
CA LEU A 165 15.07 -6.43 23.11
C LEU A 165 13.86 -7.33 22.82
N ILE A 166 14.09 -8.48 22.19
CA ILE A 166 13.04 -9.45 21.93
C ILE A 166 12.46 -9.98 23.24
N ASN A 167 13.31 -10.29 24.23
CA ASN A 167 12.86 -10.73 25.55
C ASN A 167 12.04 -9.65 26.26
N ALA A 168 12.41 -8.37 26.13
CA ALA A 168 11.60 -7.26 26.64
C ALA A 168 10.22 -7.22 25.97
N LEU A 169 10.15 -7.36 24.64
CA LEU A 169 8.87 -7.45 23.93
C LEU A 169 8.06 -8.68 24.35
N VAL A 170 8.70 -9.83 24.54
CA VAL A 170 8.04 -11.06 25.02
C VAL A 170 7.45 -10.85 26.41
N ASN A 171 8.11 -10.08 27.28
CA ASN A 171 7.62 -9.75 28.61
C ASN A 171 6.43 -8.78 28.56
N GLU A 172 6.39 -7.86 27.60
CA GLU A 172 5.24 -6.97 27.35
C GLU A 172 4.03 -7.72 26.75
N VAL A 173 4.18 -8.96 26.26
CA VAL A 173 3.05 -9.83 25.93
C VAL A 173 2.41 -10.35 27.23
N ASP A 174 1.74 -9.45 27.95
CA ASP A 174 0.98 -9.66 29.18
C ASP A 174 -0.44 -9.08 29.01
N THR A 175 -1.45 -9.72 29.62
CA THR A 175 -2.86 -9.33 29.53
C THR A 175 -3.21 -8.09 30.37
N ASN A 176 -2.33 -7.66 31.28
CA ASN A 176 -2.60 -6.52 32.16
C ASN A 176 -2.43 -5.15 31.48
N ASP A 177 -1.59 -5.05 30.46
CA ASP A 177 -1.42 -3.84 29.63
C ASP A 177 -1.79 -4.16 28.17
N LEU A 178 -3.06 -3.97 27.82
CA LEU A 178 -3.57 -4.28 26.48
C LEU A 178 -2.87 -3.47 25.37
N LEU A 179 -2.50 -2.22 25.66
CA LEU A 179 -1.84 -1.35 24.69
C LEU A 179 -0.36 -1.72 24.51
N GLY A 180 0.34 -1.98 25.61
CA GLY A 180 1.70 -2.51 25.61
C GLY A 180 1.77 -3.85 24.88
N CYS A 181 0.86 -4.77 25.20
CA CYS A 181 0.74 -6.07 24.56
C CYS A 181 0.48 -5.95 23.06
N SER A 182 -0.50 -5.13 22.65
CA SER A 182 -0.80 -4.91 21.22
C SER A 182 0.40 -4.36 20.47
N THR A 183 1.11 -3.38 21.05
CA THR A 183 2.30 -2.78 20.43
C THR A 183 3.43 -3.81 20.31
N ALA A 184 3.67 -4.59 21.37
CA ALA A 184 4.68 -5.65 21.35
C ALA A 184 4.37 -6.71 20.29
N LEU A 185 3.11 -7.13 20.18
CA LEU A 185 2.65 -8.10 19.17
C LEU A 185 2.84 -7.57 17.74
N GLU A 186 2.56 -6.30 17.47
CA GLU A 186 2.81 -5.70 16.16
C GLU A 186 4.30 -5.68 15.80
N MET A 187 5.16 -5.31 16.74
CA MET A 187 6.61 -5.33 16.52
C MET A 187 7.12 -6.76 16.30
N LEU A 188 6.64 -7.72 17.09
CA LEU A 188 6.97 -9.14 16.93
C LEU A 188 6.45 -9.69 15.59
N ALA A 189 5.32 -9.20 15.07
CA ALA A 189 4.77 -9.58 13.77
C ALA A 189 5.68 -9.13 12.62
N ASP A 190 6.17 -7.88 12.68
CA ASP A 190 7.12 -7.36 11.69
C ASP A 190 8.41 -8.19 11.70
N ILE A 191 8.92 -8.54 12.88
CA ILE A 191 10.08 -9.42 13.04
C ILE A 191 9.79 -10.81 12.44
N ALA A 192 8.63 -11.39 12.76
CA ALA A 192 8.24 -12.71 12.24
C ALA A 192 8.25 -12.75 10.71
N SER A 193 7.82 -11.67 10.05
CA SER A 193 7.68 -11.59 8.59
C SER A 193 8.99 -11.54 7.79
N TYR A 194 10.13 -11.39 8.46
CA TYR A 194 11.40 -11.08 7.78
C TYR A 194 12.18 -12.33 7.35
N LYS A 195 12.40 -13.30 8.25
CA LYS A 195 13.31 -14.46 8.03
C LYS A 195 12.89 -15.69 8.83
N GLN A 196 13.15 -16.88 8.28
CA GLN A 196 12.79 -18.16 8.93
C GLN A 196 13.52 -18.37 10.25
N GLU A 197 14.76 -17.89 10.38
CA GLU A 197 15.54 -18.04 11.61
C GLU A 197 14.94 -17.23 12.78
N ASN A 198 14.22 -16.14 12.51
CA ASN A 198 13.42 -15.43 13.52
C ASN A 198 12.34 -16.35 14.10
N ILE A 199 11.69 -17.15 13.23
CA ILE A 199 10.63 -18.07 13.65
C ILE A 199 11.21 -19.21 14.48
N ASN A 200 12.34 -19.78 14.05
CA ASN A 200 13.04 -20.82 14.81
C ASN A 200 13.44 -20.32 16.21
N TYR A 201 13.86 -19.06 16.32
CA TYR A 201 14.13 -18.44 17.61
C TYR A 201 12.86 -18.29 18.45
N PHE A 202 11.76 -17.76 17.88
CA PHE A 202 10.47 -17.64 18.56
C PHE A 202 9.92 -18.99 19.03
N GLU A 203 10.14 -20.06 18.27
CA GLU A 203 9.83 -21.43 18.69
C GLU A 203 10.69 -21.86 19.88
N SER A 204 12.01 -21.62 19.84
CA SER A 204 12.93 -22.04 20.91
C SER A 204 12.68 -21.36 22.25
N ILE A 205 12.18 -20.12 22.27
CA ILE A 205 11.79 -19.41 23.49
C ILE A 205 10.31 -19.62 23.88
N GLY A 206 9.56 -20.44 23.14
CA GLY A 206 8.16 -20.73 23.43
C GLY A 206 7.18 -19.58 23.15
N LEU A 207 7.61 -18.54 22.42
CA LEU A 207 6.81 -17.34 22.16
C LEU A 207 5.56 -17.66 21.32
N LEU A 208 5.68 -18.50 20.30
CA LEU A 208 4.54 -18.82 19.43
C LEU A 208 3.38 -19.46 20.21
N GLN A 209 3.72 -20.38 21.13
CA GLN A 209 2.72 -21.02 21.99
C GLN A 209 2.13 -20.04 23.02
N LYS A 210 2.95 -19.12 23.55
CA LYS A 210 2.47 -18.04 24.44
C LYS A 210 1.44 -17.15 23.72
N ILE A 211 1.74 -16.68 22.52
CA ILE A 211 0.83 -15.84 21.73
C ILE A 211 -0.41 -16.63 21.29
N TYR A 212 -0.27 -17.92 20.99
CA TYR A 212 -1.43 -18.74 20.61
C TYR A 212 -2.41 -18.95 21.77
N LYS A 213 -1.90 -19.18 22.98
CA LYS A 213 -2.74 -19.21 24.20
C LYS A 213 -3.42 -17.87 24.45
N LEU A 214 -2.68 -16.77 24.32
CA LEU A 214 -3.24 -15.43 24.42
C LEU A 214 -4.37 -15.23 23.40
N PHE A 215 -4.15 -15.63 22.14
CA PHE A 215 -5.16 -15.54 21.09
C PHE A 215 -6.45 -16.30 21.46
N GLN A 216 -6.33 -17.52 21.98
CA GLN A 216 -7.48 -18.30 22.47
C GLN A 216 -8.26 -17.55 23.55
N THR A 217 -7.57 -16.99 24.56
CA THR A 217 -8.21 -16.20 25.62
C THR A 217 -8.89 -14.95 25.07
N THR A 218 -8.23 -14.20 24.18
CA THR A 218 -8.81 -12.98 23.61
C THR A 218 -10.00 -13.21 22.69
N LYS A 219 -10.17 -14.43 22.17
CA LYS A 219 -11.33 -14.80 21.34
C LYS A 219 -12.59 -14.96 22.19
N GLU A 220 -12.45 -15.40 23.43
CA GLU A 220 -13.55 -15.63 24.37
C GLU A 220 -13.97 -14.34 25.09
N ASP A 221 -13.05 -13.38 25.24
CA ASP A 221 -13.26 -12.13 25.96
C ASP A 221 -13.53 -10.94 25.03
N THR A 222 -14.72 -10.35 25.14
CA THR A 222 -15.14 -9.20 24.32
C THR A 222 -14.33 -7.94 24.57
N ASP A 223 -13.75 -7.78 25.76
CA ASP A 223 -13.00 -6.58 26.16
C ASP A 223 -11.57 -6.59 25.61
N MET A 224 -11.10 -7.76 25.14
CA MET A 224 -9.74 -7.98 24.63
C MET A 224 -9.61 -7.75 23.11
N GLY A 225 -10.58 -7.08 22.48
CA GLY A 225 -10.65 -6.96 21.01
C GLY A 225 -9.43 -6.30 20.34
N ILE A 226 -8.74 -5.39 21.03
CA ILE A 226 -7.49 -4.76 20.53
C ILE A 226 -6.37 -5.80 20.49
N THR A 227 -6.14 -6.52 21.58
CA THR A 227 -5.14 -7.58 21.66
C THR A 227 -5.46 -8.72 20.69
N HIS A 228 -6.73 -9.09 20.57
CA HIS A 228 -7.18 -10.09 19.59
C HIS A 228 -6.80 -9.68 18.15
N THR A 229 -7.02 -8.42 17.80
CA THR A 229 -6.62 -7.86 16.49
C THR A 229 -5.12 -7.94 16.28
N ALA A 230 -4.31 -7.63 17.30
CA ALA A 230 -2.86 -7.71 17.23
C ALA A 230 -2.37 -9.16 17.07
N CYS A 231 -3.00 -10.13 17.74
CA CYS A 231 -2.73 -11.55 17.54
C CYS A 231 -3.05 -12.01 16.10
N ILE A 232 -4.19 -11.60 15.54
CA ILE A 232 -4.54 -11.89 14.14
C ILE A 232 -3.46 -11.37 13.20
N ARG A 233 -2.99 -10.13 13.40
CA ARG A 233 -1.88 -9.57 12.60
C ARG A 233 -0.62 -10.41 12.78
N PHE A 234 -0.22 -10.71 14.01
CA PHE A 234 0.97 -11.53 14.29
C PHE A 234 0.97 -12.85 13.52
N PHE A 235 -0.10 -13.64 13.61
CA PHE A 235 -0.19 -14.92 12.91
C PHE A 235 -0.31 -14.75 11.39
N GLY A 236 -0.98 -13.68 10.92
CA GLY A 236 -1.00 -13.31 9.50
C GLY A 236 0.41 -13.09 8.96
N TYR A 237 1.21 -12.24 9.60
CA TYR A 237 2.58 -11.96 9.19
C TYR A 237 3.51 -13.17 9.37
N LEU A 238 3.35 -13.95 10.45
CA LEU A 238 4.06 -15.22 10.63
C LEU A 238 3.88 -16.16 9.44
N SER A 239 2.65 -16.26 8.92
CA SER A 239 2.33 -17.14 7.78
C SER A 239 3.03 -16.74 6.46
N THR A 240 3.54 -15.50 6.37
CA THR A 240 4.30 -15.06 5.19
C THR A 240 5.71 -15.62 5.15
N THR A 241 6.22 -16.09 6.28
CA THR A 241 7.55 -16.69 6.41
C THR A 241 7.45 -18.19 6.66
N ASP A 242 6.56 -18.64 7.55
CA ASP A 242 6.25 -20.05 7.77
C ASP A 242 4.81 -20.37 7.33
N SER A 243 4.64 -20.89 6.11
CA SER A 243 3.30 -21.27 5.61
C SER A 243 2.64 -22.38 6.42
N ASN A 244 3.41 -23.17 7.17
CA ASN A 244 2.85 -24.20 8.04
C ASN A 244 2.11 -23.61 9.24
N ALA A 245 2.28 -22.32 9.53
CA ALA A 245 1.53 -21.62 10.58
C ALA A 245 0.01 -21.76 10.39
N LEU A 246 -0.48 -21.85 9.15
CA LEU A 246 -1.90 -22.02 8.86
C LEU A 246 -2.45 -23.36 9.35
N GLU A 247 -1.62 -24.40 9.37
CA GLU A 247 -1.94 -25.73 9.86
C GLU A 247 -1.62 -25.86 11.37
N LYS A 248 -0.47 -25.33 11.80
CA LYS A 248 -0.01 -25.36 13.20
C LYS A 248 -0.94 -24.60 14.15
N PHE A 249 -1.59 -23.54 13.68
CA PHE A 249 -2.46 -22.67 14.49
C PHE A 249 -3.90 -22.62 13.92
N PRO A 250 -4.64 -23.74 13.98
CA PRO A 250 -5.91 -23.89 13.28
C PRO A 250 -7.02 -22.96 13.81
N ILE A 251 -6.98 -22.57 15.09
CA ILE A 251 -7.98 -21.63 15.64
C ILE A 251 -7.81 -20.26 14.99
N PHE A 252 -6.58 -19.80 14.75
CA PHE A 252 -6.31 -18.56 14.03
C PHE A 252 -6.86 -18.63 12.61
N THR A 253 -6.51 -19.70 11.89
CA THR A 253 -6.95 -19.86 10.49
C THR A 253 -8.48 -19.93 10.40
N SER A 254 -9.13 -20.69 11.29
CA SER A 254 -10.59 -20.74 11.40
C SER A 254 -11.18 -19.37 11.66
N ASP A 255 -10.62 -18.61 12.60
CA ASP A 255 -11.13 -17.29 12.96
C ASP A 255 -11.09 -16.29 11.80
N VAL A 256 -10.00 -16.30 11.02
CA VAL A 256 -9.88 -15.49 9.80
C VAL A 256 -10.95 -15.89 8.78
N PHE A 257 -11.14 -17.18 8.50
CA PHE A 257 -12.14 -17.65 7.54
C PHE A 257 -13.57 -17.41 8.02
N ASP A 258 -13.86 -17.61 9.30
CA ASP A 258 -15.16 -17.32 9.90
C ASP A 258 -15.49 -15.83 9.79
N ALA A 259 -14.52 -14.95 10.03
CA ALA A 259 -14.66 -13.51 9.86
C ALA A 259 -14.93 -13.12 8.40
N ILE A 260 -14.29 -13.79 7.43
CA ILE A 260 -14.55 -13.57 5.99
C ILE A 260 -15.94 -14.04 5.60
N TYR A 261 -16.35 -15.25 6.03
CA TYR A 261 -17.64 -15.83 5.67
C TYR A 261 -18.82 -15.03 6.22
N HIS A 262 -18.62 -14.35 7.34
CA HIS A 262 -19.63 -13.53 8.01
C HIS A 262 -19.27 -12.04 7.98
N PHE A 263 -18.49 -11.59 6.99
CA PHE A 263 -18.01 -10.21 6.96
C PHE A 263 -19.14 -9.16 7.02
N ASP A 264 -20.33 -9.49 6.50
CA ASP A 264 -21.49 -8.60 6.53
C ASP A 264 -22.00 -8.29 7.96
N SER A 265 -21.72 -9.13 8.96
CA SER A 265 -22.09 -8.91 10.37
C SER A 265 -21.01 -8.22 11.20
N LEU A 266 -19.80 -8.06 10.68
CA LEU A 266 -18.68 -7.42 11.38
C LEU A 266 -18.75 -5.90 11.31
N ASP A 267 -18.10 -5.19 12.22
CA ASP A 267 -17.88 -3.75 12.04
C ASP A 267 -16.84 -3.49 10.91
N PRO A 268 -16.77 -2.27 10.34
CA PRO A 268 -15.89 -1.98 9.22
C PRO A 268 -14.39 -2.25 9.46
N LEU A 269 -13.89 -2.10 10.69
CA LEU A 269 -12.47 -2.32 10.99
C LEU A 269 -12.16 -3.81 11.06
N ARG A 270 -13.02 -4.61 11.69
CA ARG A 270 -12.89 -6.08 11.69
C ARG A 270 -13.02 -6.67 10.28
N ARG A 271 -13.95 -6.16 9.46
CA ARG A 271 -14.03 -6.54 8.04
C ARG A 271 -12.72 -6.27 7.30
N LYS A 272 -12.16 -5.07 7.51
CA LYS A 272 -10.91 -4.67 6.88
C LYS A 272 -9.78 -5.63 7.28
N LEU A 273 -9.62 -5.86 8.58
CA LEU A 273 -8.62 -6.79 9.11
C LEU A 273 -8.77 -8.20 8.53
N ALA A 274 -9.99 -8.74 8.48
CA ALA A 274 -10.24 -10.09 7.97
C ALA A 274 -9.74 -10.25 6.52
N PHE A 275 -10.07 -9.31 5.63
CA PHE A 275 -9.64 -9.38 4.24
C PHE A 275 -8.16 -9.00 4.03
N GLU A 276 -7.61 -8.10 4.84
CA GLU A 276 -6.15 -7.82 4.82
C GLU A 276 -5.36 -9.08 5.24
N THR A 277 -5.77 -9.72 6.34
CA THR A 277 -5.15 -10.97 6.78
C THR A 277 -5.34 -12.07 5.74
N PHE A 278 -6.51 -12.19 5.12
CA PHE A 278 -6.75 -13.13 4.01
C PHE A 278 -5.76 -12.93 2.85
N ALA A 279 -5.53 -11.68 2.47
CA ALA A 279 -4.58 -11.35 1.41
C ALA A 279 -3.13 -11.67 1.80
N VAL A 280 -2.78 -11.50 3.07
CA VAL A 280 -1.45 -11.82 3.60
C VAL A 280 -1.23 -13.33 3.66
N VAL A 281 -2.18 -14.10 4.20
CA VAL A 281 -2.04 -15.57 4.34
C VAL A 281 -2.03 -16.30 3.00
N THR A 282 -2.46 -15.67 1.91
CA THR A 282 -2.46 -16.24 0.56
C THR A 282 -1.20 -15.89 -0.26
N LYS A 283 -0.28 -15.13 0.32
CA LYS A 283 0.85 -14.51 -0.40
C LYS A 283 1.91 -15.51 -0.87
N THR A 284 2.24 -16.53 -0.08
CA THR A 284 3.35 -17.48 -0.35
C THR A 284 2.87 -18.68 -1.16
N ILE A 285 3.75 -19.34 -1.94
CA ILE A 285 3.39 -20.58 -2.62
C ILE A 285 3.00 -21.71 -1.65
N GLY A 286 3.66 -21.81 -0.50
CA GLY A 286 3.36 -22.82 0.52
C GLY A 286 1.93 -22.70 1.04
N ALA A 287 1.50 -21.47 1.34
CA ALA A 287 0.13 -21.23 1.76
C ALA A 287 -0.88 -21.46 0.64
N LYS A 288 -0.56 -21.07 -0.61
CA LYS A 288 -1.41 -21.38 -1.77
C LYS A 288 -1.64 -22.89 -1.95
N ARG A 289 -0.59 -23.70 -1.79
CA ARG A 289 -0.66 -25.17 -1.84
C ARG A 289 -1.54 -25.72 -0.72
N PHE A 290 -1.31 -25.30 0.52
CA PHE A 290 -2.13 -25.72 1.66
C PHE A 290 -3.60 -25.38 1.43
N LEU A 291 -3.91 -24.13 1.11
CA LEU A 291 -5.28 -23.65 0.92
C LEU A 291 -5.98 -24.29 -0.30
N SER A 292 -5.22 -24.72 -1.31
CA SER A 292 -5.78 -25.41 -2.49
C SER A 292 -5.76 -26.93 -2.38
N SER A 293 -5.26 -27.48 -1.27
CA SER A 293 -5.20 -28.93 -1.05
C SER A 293 -6.58 -29.49 -0.72
N GLU A 294 -6.82 -30.76 -1.06
CA GLU A 294 -8.06 -31.47 -0.74
C GLU A 294 -8.29 -31.61 0.78
N ASN A 295 -7.21 -31.57 1.57
CA ASN A 295 -7.26 -31.66 3.03
C ASN A 295 -7.53 -30.30 3.71
N CYS A 296 -7.64 -29.21 2.93
CA CYS A 296 -7.97 -27.90 3.47
C CYS A 296 -9.42 -27.90 3.99
N PRO A 297 -9.67 -27.62 5.28
CA PRO A 297 -11.04 -27.58 5.81
C PRO A 297 -11.81 -26.32 5.40
N TYR A 298 -11.16 -25.36 4.72
CA TYR A 298 -11.71 -24.06 4.40
C TYR A 298 -12.17 -23.97 2.94
N ASN A 299 -13.36 -23.41 2.74
CA ASN A 299 -13.89 -23.17 1.41
C ASN A 299 -13.30 -21.88 0.80
N ILE A 300 -12.17 -22.04 0.10
CA ILE A 300 -11.49 -20.93 -0.59
C ILE A 300 -12.39 -20.26 -1.63
N ALA A 301 -13.21 -21.03 -2.35
CA ALA A 301 -14.13 -20.46 -3.33
C ALA A 301 -15.12 -19.48 -2.69
N LYS A 302 -15.68 -19.85 -1.52
CA LYS A 302 -16.54 -18.97 -0.73
C LYS A 302 -15.80 -17.72 -0.26
N ALA A 303 -14.55 -17.84 0.20
CA ALA A 303 -13.77 -16.69 0.65
C ALA A 303 -13.52 -15.67 -0.47
N PHE A 304 -13.15 -16.13 -1.67
CA PHE A 304 -13.01 -15.27 -2.86
C PHE A 304 -14.35 -14.66 -3.29
N ASN A 305 -15.44 -15.42 -3.23
CA ASN A 305 -16.77 -14.88 -3.51
C ASN A 305 -17.14 -13.76 -2.53
N CYS A 306 -16.88 -13.95 -1.22
CA CYS A 306 -17.07 -12.91 -0.20
C CYS A 306 -16.24 -11.65 -0.51
N LEU A 307 -14.98 -11.80 -0.97
CA LEU A 307 -14.15 -10.66 -1.38
C LEU A 307 -14.74 -9.92 -2.59
N ALA A 308 -15.20 -10.64 -3.62
CA ALA A 308 -15.84 -10.04 -4.78
C ALA A 308 -17.12 -9.29 -4.39
N VAL A 309 -17.94 -9.88 -3.52
CA VAL A 309 -19.14 -9.24 -2.97
C VAL A 309 -18.78 -8.01 -2.15
N ALA A 310 -17.73 -8.05 -1.32
CA ALA A 310 -17.25 -6.89 -0.57
C ALA A 310 -16.78 -5.75 -1.49
N ILE A 311 -16.13 -6.05 -2.62
CA ILE A 311 -15.74 -5.05 -3.63
C ILE A 311 -16.97 -4.46 -4.33
N ALA A 312 -17.94 -5.31 -4.70
CA ALA A 312 -19.18 -4.88 -5.35
C ALA A 312 -20.00 -3.98 -4.41
N ARG A 313 -20.31 -4.48 -3.22
CA ARG A 313 -21.13 -3.86 -2.17
C ARG A 313 -20.40 -2.82 -1.33
N GLY A 314 -19.09 -2.65 -1.46
CA GLY A 314 -18.28 -1.64 -0.78
C GLY A 314 -18.61 -0.21 -1.20
N SER A 315 -19.89 0.15 -1.27
CA SER A 315 -20.45 1.42 -1.71
C SER A 315 -20.57 2.44 -0.57
N ALA A 316 -20.35 2.04 0.68
CA ALA A 316 -20.50 2.95 1.81
C ALA A 316 -19.48 4.12 1.75
N THR A 317 -18.23 3.86 1.37
CA THR A 317 -17.24 4.90 1.06
C THR A 317 -16.24 4.44 -0.02
N PRO A 318 -15.67 5.34 -0.83
CA PRO A 318 -14.68 4.98 -1.85
C PRO A 318 -13.39 4.37 -1.27
N GLU A 319 -12.96 4.80 -0.08
CA GLU A 319 -11.76 4.31 0.59
C GLU A 319 -11.89 2.82 0.93
N ARG A 320 -13.06 2.39 1.39
CA ARG A 320 -13.31 0.96 1.69
C ARG A 320 -13.18 0.10 0.44
N LYS A 321 -13.70 0.58 -0.69
CA LYS A 321 -13.58 -0.10 -1.97
C LYS A 321 -12.12 -0.20 -2.41
N ALA A 322 -11.34 0.87 -2.24
CA ALA A 322 -9.91 0.86 -2.54
C ALA A 322 -9.17 -0.19 -1.70
N TRP A 323 -9.45 -0.31 -0.39
CA TRP A 323 -8.81 -1.33 0.46
C TRP A 323 -9.08 -2.77 -0.01
N TYR A 324 -10.31 -3.09 -0.41
CA TYR A 324 -10.61 -4.43 -0.93
C TYR A 324 -9.91 -4.70 -2.28
N LEU A 325 -9.71 -3.67 -3.11
CA LEU A 325 -8.93 -3.77 -4.34
C LEU A 325 -7.42 -3.91 -4.06
N ASP A 326 -6.91 -3.30 -2.99
CA ASP A 326 -5.51 -3.50 -2.55
C ASP A 326 -5.27 -4.96 -2.10
N ASN A 327 -6.29 -5.63 -1.55
CA ASN A 327 -6.21 -7.07 -1.26
C ASN A 327 -6.06 -7.90 -2.54
N ILE A 328 -6.77 -7.56 -3.62
CA ILE A 328 -6.56 -8.19 -4.94
C ILE A 328 -5.13 -7.97 -5.41
N THR A 329 -4.60 -6.75 -5.29
CA THR A 329 -3.21 -6.44 -5.63
C THR A 329 -2.23 -7.31 -4.84
N THR A 330 -2.49 -7.54 -3.56
CA THR A 330 -1.64 -8.35 -2.68
C THR A 330 -1.69 -9.83 -3.05
N ILE A 331 -2.88 -10.39 -3.25
CA ILE A 331 -3.10 -11.81 -3.57
C ILE A 331 -2.47 -12.18 -4.92
N PHE A 332 -2.75 -11.39 -5.95
CA PHE A 332 -2.32 -11.65 -7.33
C PHE A 332 -0.97 -11.01 -7.66
N GLY A 333 -0.40 -10.23 -6.74
CA GLY A 333 0.85 -9.51 -6.97
C GLY A 333 2.09 -10.38 -6.91
N ASN A 334 2.04 -11.53 -6.26
CA ASN A 334 3.22 -12.38 -6.03
C ASN A 334 3.18 -13.62 -6.93
N VAL A 335 4.03 -13.62 -7.97
CA VAL A 335 4.18 -14.73 -8.92
C VAL A 335 5.54 -15.37 -8.70
N GLU A 336 5.57 -16.39 -7.84
CA GLU A 336 6.82 -17.11 -7.49
C GLU A 336 7.14 -18.22 -8.50
N SER A 337 6.11 -18.82 -9.11
CA SER A 337 6.25 -19.96 -10.02
C SER A 337 5.05 -20.10 -10.98
N ALA A 338 5.19 -20.93 -12.01
CA ALA A 338 4.08 -21.27 -12.91
C ALA A 338 2.93 -21.96 -12.16
N GLU A 339 3.25 -22.80 -11.18
CA GLU A 339 2.26 -23.43 -10.28
C GLU A 339 1.47 -22.38 -9.50
N SER A 340 2.14 -21.38 -8.91
CA SER A 340 1.47 -20.25 -8.24
C SER A 340 0.49 -19.55 -9.18
N SER A 341 0.87 -19.37 -10.44
CA SER A 341 0.03 -18.73 -11.45
C SER A 341 -1.22 -19.56 -11.78
N ASN A 342 -1.11 -20.90 -11.81
CA ASN A 342 -2.24 -21.80 -12.07
C ASN A 342 -3.23 -21.81 -10.92
N VAL A 343 -2.75 -21.87 -9.67
CA VAL A 343 -3.61 -21.75 -8.48
C VAL A 343 -4.35 -20.42 -8.49
N LEU A 344 -3.63 -19.33 -8.77
CA LEU A 344 -4.24 -17.99 -8.86
C LEU A 344 -5.27 -17.89 -9.99
N LYS A 345 -5.11 -18.59 -11.12
CA LYS A 345 -6.14 -18.65 -12.18
C LYS A 345 -7.45 -19.25 -11.65
N ILE A 346 -7.36 -20.35 -10.90
CA ILE A 346 -8.52 -21.01 -10.30
C ILE A 346 -9.20 -20.07 -9.30
N TRP A 347 -8.41 -19.44 -8.42
CA TRP A 347 -8.93 -18.49 -7.44
C TRP A 347 -9.54 -17.24 -8.06
N PHE A 348 -9.00 -16.76 -9.18
CA PHE A 348 -9.59 -15.68 -9.94
C PHE A 348 -10.99 -16.05 -10.45
N ASN A 349 -11.20 -17.27 -10.92
CA ASN A 349 -12.52 -17.74 -11.34
C ASN A 349 -13.52 -17.78 -10.16
N TYR A 350 -13.07 -18.00 -8.92
CA TYR A 350 -13.93 -17.97 -7.74
C TYR A 350 -14.44 -16.56 -7.39
N LEU A 351 -13.78 -15.49 -7.87
CA LEU A 351 -14.32 -14.12 -7.76
C LEU A 351 -15.60 -13.94 -8.60
N GLY A 352 -15.85 -14.84 -9.55
CA GLY A 352 -17.05 -14.87 -10.38
C GLY A 352 -16.84 -14.27 -11.78
N GLU A 353 -17.66 -14.71 -12.73
CA GLU A 353 -17.58 -14.35 -14.15
C GLU A 353 -17.66 -12.83 -14.41
N HIS A 354 -18.41 -12.10 -13.59
CA HIS A 354 -18.57 -10.64 -13.72
C HIS A 354 -17.45 -9.84 -13.07
N PHE A 355 -16.50 -10.46 -12.36
CA PHE A 355 -15.45 -9.75 -11.66
C PHE A 355 -14.52 -8.91 -12.57
N PRO A 356 -14.08 -9.39 -13.74
CA PRO A 356 -13.29 -8.58 -14.68
C PRO A 356 -14.02 -7.27 -15.06
N LYS A 357 -15.32 -7.38 -15.32
CA LYS A 357 -16.20 -6.23 -15.64
C LYS A 357 -16.33 -5.28 -14.45
N LEU A 358 -16.57 -5.81 -13.24
CA LEU A 358 -16.62 -5.03 -12.01
C LEU A 358 -15.32 -4.22 -11.78
N LEU A 359 -14.16 -4.84 -12.00
CA LEU A 359 -12.86 -4.19 -11.87
C LEU A 359 -12.69 -3.07 -12.90
N PHE A 360 -13.08 -3.32 -14.15
CA PHE A 360 -13.07 -2.30 -15.20
C PHE A 360 -14.02 -1.14 -14.91
N ASP A 361 -15.20 -1.41 -14.38
CA ASP A 361 -16.15 -0.37 -14.01
C ASP A 361 -15.63 0.47 -12.83
N CYS A 362 -14.83 -0.10 -11.93
CA CYS A 362 -14.14 0.66 -10.88
C CYS A 362 -13.10 1.65 -11.43
N LEU A 363 -12.38 1.30 -12.51
CA LEU A 363 -11.46 2.21 -13.19
C LEU A 363 -12.14 3.44 -13.81
N LYS A 364 -13.36 3.26 -14.33
CA LYS A 364 -14.10 4.33 -15.01
C LYS A 364 -14.68 5.36 -14.06
N LYS A 365 -14.74 5.06 -12.76
CA LYS A 365 -15.27 6.02 -11.76
C LYS A 365 -14.29 7.17 -11.58
N LEU A 366 -14.80 8.40 -11.50
CA LEU A 366 -14.02 9.61 -11.26
C LEU A 366 -13.61 9.77 -9.78
N ILE A 367 -13.15 8.68 -9.14
CA ILE A 367 -12.71 8.70 -7.73
C ILE A 367 -11.26 8.20 -7.68
N PRO A 368 -10.27 9.08 -7.46
CA PRO A 368 -8.85 8.77 -7.64
C PRO A 368 -8.37 7.54 -6.87
N GLU A 369 -8.80 7.37 -5.62
CA GLU A 369 -8.39 6.26 -4.74
C GLU A 369 -8.82 4.91 -5.32
N VAL A 370 -10.07 4.83 -5.80
CA VAL A 370 -10.62 3.61 -6.41
C VAL A 370 -9.96 3.34 -7.76
N GLN A 371 -9.69 4.38 -8.55
CA GLN A 371 -8.99 4.26 -9.82
C GLN A 371 -7.57 3.72 -9.63
N ILE A 372 -6.82 4.29 -8.69
CA ILE A 372 -5.44 3.88 -8.39
C ILE A 372 -5.42 2.42 -7.91
N ALA A 373 -6.28 2.06 -6.95
CA ALA A 373 -6.35 0.69 -6.45
C ALA A 373 -6.78 -0.31 -7.54
N SER A 374 -7.70 0.08 -8.42
CA SER A 374 -8.13 -0.76 -9.56
C SER A 374 -7.00 -0.94 -10.58
N LEU A 375 -6.22 0.11 -10.87
CA LEU A 375 -5.06 0.02 -11.76
C LEU A 375 -3.99 -0.89 -11.16
N ASN A 376 -3.69 -0.76 -9.86
CA ASN A 376 -2.75 -1.64 -9.17
C ASN A 376 -3.21 -3.11 -9.21
N ALA A 377 -4.49 -3.37 -8.96
CA ALA A 377 -5.06 -4.71 -9.03
C ALA A 377 -4.95 -5.30 -10.45
N LEU A 378 -5.24 -4.50 -11.48
CA LEU A 378 -5.04 -4.93 -12.87
C LEU A 378 -3.58 -5.19 -13.20
N ILE A 379 -2.65 -4.32 -12.80
CA ILE A 379 -1.22 -4.53 -13.04
C ILE A 379 -0.74 -5.81 -12.34
N ALA A 380 -1.24 -6.10 -11.14
CA ALA A 380 -0.95 -7.35 -10.44
C ALA A 380 -1.46 -8.56 -11.23
N LEU A 381 -2.71 -8.52 -11.72
CA LEU A 381 -3.28 -9.56 -12.59
C LEU A 381 -2.49 -9.72 -13.89
N MET A 382 -2.04 -8.63 -14.51
CA MET A 382 -1.22 -8.63 -15.73
C MET A 382 0.24 -9.09 -15.48
N LYS A 383 0.56 -9.67 -14.32
CA LYS A 383 1.76 -10.51 -14.15
C LYS A 383 1.52 -11.95 -14.63
N HIS A 384 0.26 -12.31 -14.86
CA HIS A 384 -0.15 -13.65 -15.26
C HIS A 384 -0.51 -13.70 -16.75
N GLN A 385 0.01 -14.69 -17.45
CA GLN A 385 -0.22 -14.89 -18.90
C GLN A 385 -1.70 -15.12 -19.24
N TRP A 386 -2.47 -15.70 -18.32
CA TRP A 386 -3.90 -15.98 -18.52
C TRP A 386 -4.80 -14.75 -18.30
N ALA A 387 -4.33 -13.70 -17.62
CA ALA A 387 -5.19 -12.60 -17.19
C ALA A 387 -5.76 -11.76 -18.35
N PRO A 388 -4.98 -11.38 -19.39
CA PRO A 388 -5.49 -10.54 -20.47
C PRO A 388 -6.71 -11.11 -21.18
N GLU A 389 -6.84 -12.43 -21.29
CA GLU A 389 -7.95 -13.12 -21.96
C GLU A 389 -9.29 -12.68 -21.37
N TYR A 390 -9.39 -12.53 -20.05
CA TYR A 390 -10.61 -12.11 -19.37
C TYR A 390 -10.97 -10.64 -19.62
N PHE A 391 -9.97 -9.77 -19.77
CA PHE A 391 -10.21 -8.33 -19.94
C PHE A 391 -10.40 -7.91 -21.39
N CYS A 392 -9.78 -8.62 -22.35
CA CYS A 392 -9.97 -8.37 -23.77
C CYS A 392 -11.40 -8.63 -24.24
N LEU A 393 -12.12 -9.52 -23.55
CA LEU A 393 -13.54 -9.80 -23.81
C LEU A 393 -14.48 -8.67 -23.36
N ILE A 394 -13.98 -7.71 -22.58
CA ILE A 394 -14.80 -6.61 -22.06
C ILE A 394 -14.86 -5.48 -23.09
N ASP A 395 -16.08 -5.13 -23.49
CA ASP A 395 -16.33 -4.01 -24.40
C ASP A 395 -15.71 -2.71 -23.90
N GLY A 396 -14.89 -2.11 -24.78
CA GLY A 396 -14.24 -0.84 -24.54
C GLY A 396 -13.00 -0.90 -23.65
N PHE A 397 -12.54 -2.06 -23.19
CA PHE A 397 -11.30 -2.17 -22.40
C PHE A 397 -10.07 -1.70 -23.19
N ILE A 398 -9.92 -2.16 -24.44
CA ILE A 398 -8.80 -1.74 -25.30
C ILE A 398 -8.90 -0.28 -25.69
N ASN A 399 -10.11 0.20 -25.98
CA ASN A 399 -10.35 1.62 -26.25
C ASN A 399 -9.95 2.47 -25.04
N PHE A 400 -10.29 2.04 -23.82
CA PHE A 400 -9.86 2.70 -22.60
C PHE A 400 -8.33 2.76 -22.48
N LEU A 401 -7.60 1.70 -22.82
CA LEU A 401 -6.13 1.71 -22.79
C LEU A 401 -5.55 2.74 -23.78
N LEU A 402 -6.12 2.82 -24.98
CA LEU A 402 -5.67 3.75 -26.02
C LEU A 402 -6.10 5.21 -25.77
N ASP A 403 -7.15 5.43 -24.98
CA ASP A 403 -7.73 6.75 -24.75
C ASP A 403 -6.83 7.67 -23.92
N ARG A 404 -6.29 8.73 -24.53
CA ARG A 404 -5.48 9.75 -23.83
C ARG A 404 -6.30 10.88 -23.22
N GLU A 405 -7.60 10.98 -23.51
CA GLU A 405 -8.48 12.05 -23.04
C GLU A 405 -8.92 11.82 -21.59
N ILE A 406 -8.78 10.60 -21.05
CA ILE A 406 -9.13 10.30 -19.66
C ILE A 406 -8.21 11.06 -18.69
N HIS A 407 -8.83 11.88 -17.84
CA HIS A 407 -8.15 12.62 -16.79
C HIS A 407 -7.89 11.74 -15.56
N PHE A 408 -6.63 11.40 -15.35
CA PHE A 408 -6.14 10.77 -14.12
C PHE A 408 -5.31 11.75 -13.30
N SER A 409 -5.08 11.40 -12.02
CA SER A 409 -3.96 11.98 -11.28
C SER A 409 -2.63 11.61 -11.93
N THR A 410 -1.55 12.32 -11.60
CA THR A 410 -0.19 12.00 -12.08
C THR A 410 0.19 10.53 -11.83
N ILE A 411 -0.21 9.98 -10.68
CA ILE A 411 0.00 8.58 -10.33
C ILE A 411 -0.84 7.66 -11.23
N GLY A 412 -2.11 7.98 -11.46
CA GLY A 412 -2.98 7.19 -12.33
C GLY A 412 -2.47 7.13 -13.78
N TYR A 413 -1.93 8.22 -14.32
CA TYR A 413 -1.28 8.21 -15.65
C TYR A 413 -0.09 7.26 -15.70
N GLN A 414 0.77 7.27 -14.68
CA GLN A 414 1.90 6.36 -14.61
C GLN A 414 1.45 4.90 -14.52
N LEU A 415 0.46 4.60 -13.68
CA LEU A 415 -0.06 3.24 -13.53
C LEU A 415 -0.74 2.75 -14.81
N LYS A 416 -1.51 3.59 -15.51
CA LYS A 416 -2.07 3.24 -16.82
C LYS A 416 -0.97 2.94 -17.83
N TYR A 417 0.09 3.74 -17.86
CA TYR A 417 1.23 3.48 -18.73
C TYR A 417 1.95 2.17 -18.38
N ASP A 418 2.14 1.88 -17.10
CA ASP A 418 2.73 0.63 -16.62
C ASP A 418 1.86 -0.58 -17.02
N LEU A 419 0.53 -0.45 -16.90
CA LEU A 419 -0.44 -1.44 -17.36
C LEU A 419 -0.29 -1.71 -18.87
N ILE A 420 -0.20 -0.66 -19.69
CA ILE A 420 0.00 -0.79 -21.15
C ILE A 420 1.34 -1.47 -21.46
N CYS A 421 2.42 -1.10 -20.77
CA CYS A 421 3.71 -1.75 -20.94
C CYS A 421 3.63 -3.25 -20.64
N ARG A 422 3.01 -3.64 -19.53
CA ARG A 422 2.80 -5.06 -19.18
C ARG A 422 1.94 -5.78 -20.19
N PHE A 423 0.90 -5.13 -20.66
CA PHE A 423 0.00 -5.70 -21.66
C PHE A 423 0.73 -5.99 -22.99
N ILE A 424 1.60 -5.08 -23.44
CA ILE A 424 2.45 -5.27 -24.63
C ILE A 424 3.49 -6.37 -24.39
N GLU A 425 4.05 -6.48 -23.18
CA GLU A 425 5.01 -7.55 -22.83
C GLU A 425 4.38 -8.94 -22.94
N ILE A 426 3.13 -9.11 -22.48
CA ILE A 426 2.42 -10.40 -22.56
C ILE A 426 2.10 -10.78 -24.01
N LYS A 427 1.76 -9.81 -24.86
CA LYS A 427 1.30 -10.04 -26.25
C LYS A 427 0.13 -11.06 -26.31
N PRO A 428 -1.02 -10.75 -25.69
CA PRO A 428 -2.15 -11.66 -25.69
C PRO A 428 -2.64 -11.96 -27.11
N SER A 429 -2.90 -13.24 -27.38
CA SER A 429 -3.38 -13.75 -28.67
C SER A 429 -4.75 -13.22 -29.08
N SER A 430 -5.54 -12.74 -28.11
CA SER A 430 -6.87 -12.14 -28.32
C SER A 430 -6.82 -10.75 -28.98
N ILE A 431 -5.64 -10.13 -29.11
CA ILE A 431 -5.48 -8.82 -29.74
C ILE A 431 -4.91 -8.97 -31.15
N ASN A 432 -5.54 -8.27 -32.11
CA ASN A 432 -5.03 -8.18 -33.47
C ASN A 432 -3.77 -7.31 -33.57
N SER A 433 -2.98 -7.51 -34.64
CA SER A 433 -1.72 -6.80 -34.85
C SER A 433 -1.89 -5.26 -34.86
N ASP A 434 -2.97 -4.76 -35.45
CA ASP A 434 -3.21 -3.31 -35.59
C ASP A 434 -3.43 -2.62 -34.24
N LEU A 435 -4.20 -3.23 -33.33
CA LEU A 435 -4.40 -2.70 -31.98
C LEU A 435 -3.12 -2.79 -31.15
N MET A 436 -2.34 -3.85 -31.34
CA MET A 436 -1.03 -3.99 -30.69
C MET A 436 -0.05 -2.90 -31.14
N GLU A 437 -0.02 -2.58 -32.44
CA GLU A 437 0.79 -1.50 -32.98
C GLU A 437 0.38 -0.14 -32.38
N LYS A 438 -0.92 0.13 -32.26
CA LYS A 438 -1.43 1.35 -31.60
C LYS A 438 -0.99 1.44 -30.13
N LEU A 439 -0.99 0.34 -29.39
CA LEU A 439 -0.48 0.31 -28.01
C LEU A 439 1.04 0.57 -27.97
N ILE A 440 1.81 0.04 -28.92
CA ILE A 440 3.25 0.30 -29.04
C ILE A 440 3.51 1.78 -29.34
N ILE A 441 2.75 2.39 -30.26
CA ILE A 441 2.81 3.83 -30.53
C ILE A 441 2.49 4.62 -29.27
N TYR A 442 1.42 4.24 -28.54
CA TYR A 442 1.08 4.86 -27.26
C TYR A 442 2.26 4.81 -26.29
N ARG A 443 2.89 3.64 -26.12
CA ARG A 443 4.06 3.49 -25.24
C ARG A 443 5.21 4.41 -25.68
N ASN A 444 5.51 4.47 -26.97
CA ASN A 444 6.62 5.24 -27.51
C ASN A 444 6.43 6.76 -27.38
N MET A 445 5.18 7.24 -27.43
CA MET A 445 4.88 8.66 -27.16
C MET A 445 5.11 9.04 -25.68
N GLY A 446 5.03 8.07 -24.76
CA GLY A 446 5.27 8.27 -23.33
C GLY A 446 4.01 8.63 -22.52
N VAL A 447 4.21 8.72 -21.20
CA VAL A 447 3.15 8.83 -20.17
C VAL A 447 2.29 10.09 -20.35
N TYR A 448 2.91 11.24 -20.62
CA TYR A 448 2.24 12.55 -20.64
C TYR A 448 2.06 13.14 -22.04
N ALA A 449 2.13 12.31 -23.09
CA ALA A 449 1.90 12.83 -24.44
C ALA A 449 0.45 13.32 -24.59
N PRO A 450 0.24 14.49 -25.23
CA PRO A 450 -1.08 15.09 -25.36
C PRO A 450 -1.98 14.23 -26.26
N PRO A 451 -3.31 14.31 -26.09
CA PRO A 451 -4.26 13.67 -27.00
C PRO A 451 -4.15 14.26 -28.41
N GLU A 452 -4.42 13.45 -29.43
CA GLU A 452 -4.16 13.72 -30.85
C GLU A 452 -4.80 15.01 -31.37
N ARG A 453 -5.93 15.44 -30.78
CA ARG A 453 -6.59 16.73 -31.12
C ARG A 453 -5.72 17.96 -30.84
N GLN A 454 -4.80 17.90 -29.87
CA GLN A 454 -3.92 19.02 -29.55
C GLN A 454 -2.77 19.19 -30.55
N LEU A 455 -2.46 18.17 -31.36
CA LEU A 455 -1.45 18.24 -32.42
C LEU A 455 -1.96 18.96 -33.68
N ILE A 456 -3.28 19.04 -33.88
CA ILE A 456 -3.89 19.73 -35.02
C ILE A 456 -3.89 21.26 -34.80
N ALA A 457 -4.02 21.71 -33.55
CA ALA A 457 -3.99 23.14 -33.21
C ALA A 457 -2.59 23.77 -33.35
N THR A 458 -1.52 22.98 -33.20
CA THR A 458 -0.14 23.45 -33.38
C THR A 458 0.37 23.35 -34.82
N LYS A 459 -0.37 22.69 -35.73
CA LYS A 459 -0.05 22.61 -37.17
C LYS A 459 -0.76 23.66 -38.04
N LYS A 460 -1.44 24.65 -37.44
CA LYS A 460 -2.19 25.70 -38.16
C LYS A 460 -1.75 27.13 -37.82
N ILE A 461 -0.47 27.30 -37.48
CA ILE A 461 0.16 28.61 -37.39
C ILE A 461 1.47 28.52 -38.18
N ASP A 462 1.34 28.44 -39.50
CA ASP A 462 2.40 28.77 -40.47
C ASP A 462 1.86 29.90 -41.36
#